data_AF-A0A6G6PIT8-F1
#
_entry.id   AF-A0A6G6PIT8-F1
#
_cell.length_a   1.000
_cell.length_b   1.000
_cell.length_c   1.000
_cell.angle_alpha   90.00
_cell.angle_beta   90.00
_cell.angle_gamma   90.00
#
_symmetry.space_group_name_H-M   'P 1'
#
loop_
_entity.id
_entity.type
_entity.pdbx_description
1 polymer ?
#
loop_
_entity_poly.entity_id
_entity_poly.type
_entity_poly.pdbx_seq_one_letter_code
_entity_poly.pdbx_strand_id
1 'polypeptide(L)'
;MDTKLGDVRGKYMILSNNAAFHNYGLAYELTSIQDNFHLKTNWHLYSKWEAVKTQLDRASNGNNNRIYINYLSGSGGSFPYFVASGHSSPGTSAPRLSTGLTTPGWKDSYPDFPRTSCAGICTISFEGTNILTRDKLKYYNSLNMKRSVGIIMADFPGESLISHVIDNNKNLRK
;
A
#
# COMPACT_ATOMS: atom_id res chain seq x y z
N MET A 1 15.03 11.22 -14.70
CA MET A 1 13.98 11.73 -15.60
C MET A 1 13.64 13.14 -15.16
N ASP A 2 13.56 14.12 -16.07
CA ASP A 2 13.30 15.54 -15.73
C ASP A 2 12.01 16.05 -16.40
N THR A 3 10.94 15.24 -16.37
CA THR A 3 9.62 15.67 -16.83
C THR A 3 8.93 16.39 -15.67
N LYS A 4 8.53 17.65 -15.88
CA LYS A 4 7.90 18.48 -14.85
C LYS A 4 6.37 18.44 -14.99
N LEU A 5 5.66 18.82 -13.93
CA LEU A 5 4.20 18.86 -13.93
C LEU A 5 3.61 19.74 -15.06
N GLY A 6 4.32 20.81 -15.44
CA GLY A 6 3.92 21.67 -16.56
C GLY A 6 3.91 20.95 -17.91
N ASP A 7 4.82 20.00 -18.12
CA ASP A 7 4.98 19.31 -19.41
C ASP A 7 3.86 18.29 -19.68
N VAL A 8 3.29 17.74 -18.59
CA VAL A 8 2.28 16.65 -18.61
C VAL A 8 0.86 17.11 -18.30
N ARG A 9 0.66 18.38 -17.91
CA ARG A 9 -0.67 18.91 -17.60
C ARG A 9 -1.59 18.77 -18.83
N GLY A 10 -2.74 18.12 -18.65
CA GLY A 10 -3.71 17.88 -19.72
C GLY A 10 -3.32 16.79 -20.72
N LYS A 11 -2.34 15.95 -20.38
CA LYS A 11 -1.85 14.85 -21.24
C LYS A 11 -1.88 13.52 -20.49
N TYR A 12 -1.84 12.43 -21.24
CA TYR A 12 -1.58 11.10 -20.70
C TYR A 12 -0.08 10.83 -20.68
N MET A 13 0.40 10.26 -19.58
CA MET A 13 1.74 9.67 -19.50
C MET A 13 1.59 8.15 -19.66
N ILE A 14 2.20 7.60 -20.70
CA ILE A 14 2.14 6.15 -20.95
C ILE A 14 3.27 5.47 -20.19
N LEU A 15 2.94 4.50 -19.35
CA LEU A 15 3.86 3.52 -18.80
C LEU A 15 3.61 2.20 -19.53
N SER A 16 4.51 1.84 -20.44
CA SER A 16 4.35 0.68 -21.33
C SER A 16 5.21 -0.49 -20.88
N ASN A 17 4.62 -1.68 -20.83
CA ASN A 17 5.34 -2.95 -20.72
C ASN A 17 5.55 -3.62 -22.10
N ASN A 18 5.49 -2.83 -23.16
CA ASN A 18 5.69 -3.27 -24.53
C ASN A 18 6.67 -2.31 -25.23
N ALA A 19 7.78 -2.88 -25.70
CA ALA A 19 8.88 -2.17 -26.34
C ALA A 19 8.44 -1.31 -27.53
N ALA A 20 7.40 -1.72 -28.26
CA ALA A 20 6.87 -0.96 -29.39
C ALA A 20 6.38 0.45 -29.00
N PHE A 21 6.05 0.67 -27.72
CA PHE A 21 5.53 1.95 -27.23
C PHE A 21 6.54 2.76 -26.42
N HIS A 22 7.80 2.35 -26.34
CA HIS A 22 8.81 3.09 -25.56
C HIS A 22 9.08 4.50 -26.10
N ASN A 23 8.79 4.76 -27.38
CA ASN A 23 8.90 6.10 -27.98
C ASN A 23 7.75 7.04 -27.59
N TYR A 24 6.65 6.54 -27.01
CA TYR A 24 5.46 7.32 -26.66
C TYR A 24 5.30 7.55 -25.16
N GLY A 25 6.28 7.13 -24.36
CA GLY A 25 6.20 7.22 -22.91
C GLY A 25 7.40 6.60 -22.22
N LEU A 26 7.13 5.89 -21.15
CA LEU A 26 8.12 5.25 -20.30
C LEU A 26 8.02 3.75 -20.35
N ALA A 27 9.19 3.12 -20.41
CA ALA A 27 9.36 1.71 -20.13
C ALA A 27 8.98 1.39 -18.67
N TYR A 28 7.97 0.55 -18.50
CA TYR A 28 7.42 0.14 -17.22
C TYR A 28 8.48 -0.61 -16.38
N GLU A 29 9.28 -1.45 -17.02
CA GLU A 29 10.34 -2.26 -16.43
C GLU A 29 11.50 -1.44 -15.85
N LEU A 30 11.66 -0.17 -16.25
CA LEU A 30 12.69 0.72 -15.68
C LEU A 30 12.28 1.31 -14.33
N THR A 31 11.02 1.16 -13.94
CA THR A 31 10.53 1.65 -12.66
C THR A 31 10.95 0.74 -11.49
N SER A 32 10.79 1.18 -10.25
CA SER A 32 10.91 0.30 -9.08
C SER A 32 9.51 -0.21 -8.74
N ILE A 33 9.26 -1.51 -8.90
CA ILE A 33 7.93 -2.10 -8.73
C ILE A 33 7.95 -3.07 -7.55
N GLN A 34 6.94 -2.98 -6.69
CA GLN A 34 6.50 -4.10 -5.85
C GLN A 34 5.14 -4.55 -6.37
N ASP A 35 5.06 -5.81 -6.82
CA ASP A 35 3.80 -6.43 -7.25
C ASP A 35 3.69 -7.89 -6.78
N ASN A 36 3.90 -8.12 -5.48
CA ASN A 36 3.72 -9.44 -4.86
C ASN A 36 2.22 -9.74 -4.73
N PHE A 37 1.48 -9.87 -5.83
CA PHE A 37 0.02 -9.97 -5.82
C PHE A 37 -0.49 -11.35 -5.36
N HIS A 38 0.28 -12.42 -5.57
CA HIS A 38 -0.19 -13.78 -5.32
C HIS A 38 -0.04 -14.19 -3.85
N LEU A 39 -1.16 -14.40 -3.16
CA LEU A 39 -1.22 -14.96 -1.82
C LEU A 39 -1.71 -16.40 -1.89
N LYS A 40 -1.05 -17.33 -1.20
CA LYS A 40 -1.52 -18.73 -1.13
C LYS A 40 -2.69 -18.92 -0.17
N THR A 41 -2.74 -18.12 0.89
CA THR A 41 -3.76 -18.13 1.95
C THR A 41 -3.86 -16.75 2.58
N ASN A 42 -4.91 -16.51 3.38
CA ASN A 42 -5.09 -15.28 4.15
C ASN A 42 -3.87 -14.92 5.03
N TRP A 43 -3.15 -15.90 5.58
CA TRP A 43 -1.97 -15.67 6.43
C TRP A 43 -0.76 -15.09 5.68
N HIS A 44 -0.76 -15.13 4.34
CA HIS A 44 0.25 -14.43 3.54
C HIS A 44 0.01 -12.91 3.45
N LEU A 45 -1.13 -12.41 3.95
CA LEU A 45 -1.44 -10.98 3.94
C LEU A 45 -0.39 -10.15 4.67
N TYR A 46 0.17 -10.65 5.76
CA TYR A 46 1.19 -9.91 6.48
C TYR A 46 2.48 -9.78 5.66
N SER A 47 2.93 -10.84 4.98
CA SER A 47 4.09 -10.76 4.07
C SER A 47 3.85 -9.84 2.88
N LYS A 48 2.60 -9.78 2.36
CA LYS A 48 2.22 -8.76 1.37
C LYS A 48 2.36 -7.36 1.97
N TRP A 49 1.85 -7.13 3.17
CA TRP A 49 1.98 -5.85 3.86
C TRP A 49 3.45 -5.46 4.08
N GLU A 50 4.32 -6.39 4.47
CA GLU A 50 5.74 -6.11 4.62
C GLU A 50 6.37 -5.65 3.30
N ALA A 51 6.05 -6.31 2.18
CA ALA A 51 6.50 -5.89 0.86
C ALA A 51 5.98 -4.47 0.49
N VAL A 52 4.72 -4.16 0.83
CA VAL A 52 4.15 -2.82 0.65
C VAL A 52 4.91 -1.79 1.47
N LYS A 53 5.10 -2.07 2.77
CA LYS A 53 5.79 -1.20 3.72
C LYS A 53 7.22 -0.91 3.27
N THR A 54 7.96 -1.93 2.87
CA THR A 54 9.32 -1.77 2.33
C THR A 54 9.36 -0.90 1.07
N GLN A 55 8.37 -1.02 0.18
CA GLN A 55 8.33 -0.19 -1.03
C GLN A 55 7.96 1.27 -0.72
N LEU A 56 7.10 1.52 0.28
CA LEU A 56 6.85 2.88 0.79
C LEU A 56 8.14 3.50 1.34
N ASP A 57 8.87 2.77 2.19
CA ASP A 57 10.16 3.21 2.74
C ASP A 57 11.20 3.45 1.63
N ARG A 58 11.24 2.58 0.62
CA ARG A 58 12.15 2.72 -0.53
C ARG A 58 11.84 3.96 -1.36
N ALA A 59 10.57 4.26 -1.61
CA ALA A 59 10.18 5.47 -2.33
C ALA A 59 10.48 6.74 -1.51
N SER A 60 10.21 6.70 -0.20
CA SER A 60 10.47 7.82 0.71
C SER A 60 11.95 8.21 0.79
N ASN A 61 12.84 7.24 0.75
CA ASN A 61 14.29 7.44 0.88
C ASN A 61 15.03 7.31 -0.45
N GLY A 62 14.28 7.17 -1.54
CA GLY A 62 14.80 6.79 -2.85
C GLY A 62 15.35 7.93 -3.68
N ASN A 63 15.79 7.60 -4.89
CA ASN A 63 16.23 8.59 -5.86
C ASN A 63 15.01 9.29 -6.47
N ASN A 64 14.94 10.62 -6.36
CA ASN A 64 13.85 11.44 -6.91
C ASN A 64 13.70 11.34 -8.44
N ASN A 65 14.70 10.83 -9.15
CA ASN A 65 14.67 10.61 -10.61
C ASN A 65 14.12 9.24 -11.01
N ARG A 66 13.73 8.39 -10.04
CA ARG A 66 13.16 7.06 -10.26
C ARG A 66 11.68 7.04 -9.91
N ILE A 67 10.88 6.36 -10.74
CA ILE A 67 9.48 6.10 -10.44
C ILE A 67 9.40 4.85 -9.54
N TYR A 68 8.63 4.96 -8.48
CA TYR A 68 8.31 3.87 -7.57
C TYR A 68 6.83 3.54 -7.70
N ILE A 69 6.49 2.28 -7.89
CA ILE A 69 5.12 1.77 -7.98
C ILE A 69 4.94 0.71 -6.89
N ASN A 70 3.83 0.79 -6.17
CA ASN A 70 3.51 -0.10 -5.07
C ASN A 70 2.08 -0.61 -5.22
N TYR A 71 1.93 -1.90 -5.54
CA TYR A 71 0.63 -2.55 -5.62
C TYR A 71 0.21 -3.03 -4.24
N LEU A 72 -0.88 -2.45 -3.72
CA LEU A 72 -1.55 -2.89 -2.50
C LEU A 72 -2.43 -4.13 -2.75
N SER A 73 -2.87 -4.30 -3.99
CA SER A 73 -3.74 -5.38 -4.45
C SER A 73 -3.10 -6.76 -4.33
N GLY A 74 -3.94 -7.78 -4.26
CA GLY A 74 -3.52 -9.17 -4.21
C GLY A 74 -4.69 -10.14 -4.34
N SER A 75 -4.39 -11.35 -4.77
CA SER A 75 -5.37 -12.41 -5.03
C SER A 75 -4.71 -13.80 -5.00
N GLY A 76 -5.45 -14.85 -5.38
CA GLY A 76 -4.99 -16.24 -5.37
C GLY A 76 -5.83 -17.04 -4.38
N GLY A 77 -5.22 -17.49 -3.29
CA GLY A 77 -5.91 -18.11 -2.16
C GLY A 77 -6.51 -17.11 -1.14
N SER A 78 -6.52 -15.83 -1.49
CA SER A 78 -7.19 -14.76 -0.74
C SER A 78 -8.01 -13.91 -1.72
N PHE A 79 -9.17 -13.42 -1.28
CA PHE A 79 -9.98 -12.54 -2.12
C PHE A 79 -9.43 -11.10 -2.13
N PRO A 80 -9.54 -10.36 -3.25
CA PRO A 80 -9.09 -8.96 -3.32
C PRO A 80 -9.68 -8.05 -2.25
N TYR A 81 -10.98 -8.22 -1.92
CA TYR A 81 -11.61 -7.46 -0.84
C TYR A 81 -10.94 -7.73 0.52
N PHE A 82 -10.52 -8.98 0.77
CA PHE A 82 -9.84 -9.38 2.00
C PHE A 82 -8.45 -8.76 2.06
N VAL A 83 -7.71 -8.75 0.94
CA VAL A 83 -6.38 -8.11 0.90
C VAL A 83 -6.50 -6.60 1.16
N ALA A 84 -7.49 -5.94 0.57
CA ALA A 84 -7.70 -4.51 0.73
C ALA A 84 -8.18 -4.12 2.14
N SER A 85 -9.01 -4.95 2.81
CA SER A 85 -9.72 -4.57 4.05
C SER A 85 -9.43 -5.43 5.30
N GLY A 86 -8.97 -6.67 5.14
CA GLY A 86 -8.88 -7.65 6.24
C GLY A 86 -10.24 -8.19 6.71
N HIS A 87 -11.34 -7.84 6.03
CA HIS A 87 -12.70 -8.20 6.43
C HIS A 87 -13.02 -9.67 6.14
N SER A 88 -13.82 -10.28 7.02
CA SER A 88 -14.32 -11.66 6.86
C SER A 88 -15.25 -11.85 5.66
N SER A 89 -15.85 -10.79 5.13
CA SER A 89 -16.72 -10.80 3.95
C SER A 89 -16.61 -9.47 3.18
N PRO A 90 -17.10 -9.35 1.92
CA PRO A 90 -16.90 -8.14 1.11
C PRO A 90 -17.73 -6.92 1.57
N GLY A 91 -18.54 -7.05 2.61
CA GLY A 91 -19.34 -5.94 3.12
C GLY A 91 -18.47 -4.81 3.71
N THR A 92 -18.84 -3.56 3.44
CA THR A 92 -18.15 -2.36 3.94
C THR A 92 -18.05 -2.32 5.47
N SER A 93 -19.04 -2.88 6.17
CA SER A 93 -19.09 -2.94 7.64
C SER A 93 -18.78 -4.33 8.20
N ALA A 94 -18.28 -5.25 7.37
CA ALA A 94 -17.93 -6.59 7.81
C ALA A 94 -16.81 -6.53 8.86
N PRO A 95 -16.85 -7.37 9.91
CA PRO A 95 -15.78 -7.40 10.89
C PRO A 95 -14.50 -7.95 10.27
N ARG A 96 -13.36 -7.51 10.80
CA ARG A 96 -12.05 -8.09 10.50
C ARG A 96 -12.04 -9.58 10.84
N LEU A 97 -11.37 -10.38 10.02
CA LEU A 97 -11.18 -11.80 10.30
C LEU A 97 -10.15 -11.99 11.42
N SER A 98 -10.40 -12.93 12.34
CA SER A 98 -9.41 -13.33 13.33
C SER A 98 -8.26 -14.09 12.68
N THR A 99 -7.02 -13.85 13.13
CA THR A 99 -5.85 -14.64 12.72
C THR A 99 -5.77 -15.99 13.44
N GLY A 100 -6.61 -16.19 14.47
CA GLY A 100 -6.51 -17.31 15.42
C GLY A 100 -5.46 -17.10 16.52
N LEU A 101 -4.67 -16.02 16.46
CA LEU A 101 -3.65 -15.68 17.46
C LEU A 101 -4.16 -14.65 18.46
N THR A 102 -3.63 -14.69 19.68
CA THR A 102 -4.01 -13.75 20.75
C THR A 102 -2.81 -13.14 21.47
N THR A 103 -3.01 -12.03 22.17
CA THR A 103 -2.01 -11.47 23.10
C THR A 103 -2.46 -11.72 24.54
N PRO A 104 -1.53 -12.04 25.47
CA PRO A 104 -0.08 -11.87 25.35
C PRO A 104 0.69 -13.03 24.66
N GLY A 105 0.08 -14.20 24.46
CA GLY A 105 0.79 -15.41 23.98
C GLY A 105 1.55 -15.27 22.66
N TRP A 106 1.02 -14.48 21.72
CA TRP A 106 1.61 -14.21 20.40
C TRP A 106 1.88 -12.72 20.19
N LYS A 107 2.29 -12.00 21.24
CA LYS A 107 2.48 -10.53 21.20
C LYS A 107 3.32 -10.02 20.01
N ASP A 108 4.34 -10.77 19.61
CA ASP A 108 5.30 -10.39 18.55
C ASP A 108 4.83 -10.81 17.15
N SER A 109 3.73 -11.56 17.04
CA SER A 109 3.13 -11.92 15.75
C SER A 109 2.37 -10.74 15.15
N TYR A 110 2.63 -10.45 13.88
CA TYR A 110 1.94 -9.42 13.10
C TYR A 110 1.80 -8.08 13.86
N PRO A 111 2.90 -7.42 14.25
CA PRO A 111 2.87 -6.24 15.10
C PRO A 111 2.04 -5.07 14.54
N ASP A 112 1.91 -4.97 13.22
CA ASP A 112 1.11 -3.91 12.56
C ASP A 112 -0.41 -4.20 12.55
N PHE A 113 -0.83 -5.44 12.83
CA PHE A 113 -2.25 -5.80 12.87
C PHE A 113 -2.94 -5.34 14.17
N PRO A 114 -4.23 -4.99 14.17
CA PRO A 114 -4.92 -4.53 15.35
C PRO A 114 -5.13 -5.65 16.38
N ARG A 115 -5.07 -5.28 17.66
CA ARG A 115 -5.52 -6.12 18.77
C ARG A 115 -6.95 -5.74 19.09
N THR A 116 -7.86 -6.71 19.03
CA THR A 116 -9.32 -6.51 19.08
C THR A 116 -9.96 -7.47 20.08
N SER A 117 -11.24 -7.24 20.43
CA SER A 117 -12.00 -8.10 21.34
C SER A 117 -11.25 -8.41 22.65
N CYS A 118 -10.76 -7.36 23.32
CA CYS A 118 -9.91 -7.48 24.49
C CYS A 118 -10.72 -7.68 25.78
N ALA A 119 -10.47 -8.78 26.50
CA ALA A 119 -10.98 -9.04 27.85
C ALA A 119 -9.91 -9.78 28.67
N GLY A 120 -8.78 -9.09 28.94
CA GLY A 120 -7.56 -9.68 29.51
C GLY A 120 -6.69 -10.41 28.47
N ILE A 121 -7.32 -11.03 27.48
CA ILE A 121 -6.71 -11.58 26.26
C ILE A 121 -7.29 -10.82 25.06
N CYS A 122 -6.46 -10.42 24.10
CA CYS A 122 -6.91 -9.75 22.87
C CYS A 122 -6.68 -10.65 21.65
N THR A 123 -7.60 -10.62 20.69
CA THR A 123 -7.43 -11.28 19.39
C THR A 123 -6.58 -10.41 18.46
N ILE A 124 -5.59 -11.01 17.80
CA ILE A 124 -4.90 -10.39 16.67
C ILE A 124 -5.79 -10.60 15.44
N SER A 125 -6.30 -9.51 14.87
CA SER A 125 -7.19 -9.56 13.71
C SER A 125 -6.47 -9.09 12.45
N PHE A 126 -6.78 -9.68 11.31
CA PHE A 126 -6.22 -9.24 10.03
C PHE A 126 -6.56 -7.78 9.75
N GLU A 127 -5.64 -7.05 9.13
CA GLU A 127 -5.86 -5.69 8.63
C GLU A 127 -5.44 -5.59 7.17
N GLY A 128 -6.26 -4.94 6.37
CA GLY A 128 -6.04 -4.82 4.94
C GLY A 128 -4.95 -3.84 4.57
N THR A 129 -4.35 -4.03 3.39
CA THR A 129 -3.26 -3.20 2.86
C THR A 129 -3.67 -1.75 2.66
N ASN A 130 -4.95 -1.44 2.38
CA ASN A 130 -5.41 -0.06 2.25
C ASN A 130 -5.35 0.67 3.60
N ILE A 131 -5.77 0.00 4.68
CA ILE A 131 -5.84 0.57 6.02
C ILE A 131 -4.43 0.73 6.59
N LEU A 132 -3.60 -0.30 6.47
CA LEU A 132 -2.20 -0.25 6.91
C LEU A 132 -1.39 0.81 6.16
N THR A 133 -1.59 0.93 4.84
CA THR A 133 -0.94 1.97 4.03
C THR A 133 -1.39 3.37 4.47
N ARG A 134 -2.70 3.58 4.66
CA ARG A 134 -3.22 4.86 5.19
C ARG A 134 -2.56 5.21 6.52
N ASP A 135 -2.48 4.28 7.46
CA ASP A 135 -1.94 4.55 8.80
C ASP A 135 -0.44 4.84 8.76
N LYS A 136 0.31 4.14 7.90
CA LYS A 136 1.72 4.44 7.65
C LYS A 136 1.91 5.83 7.03
N LEU A 137 1.06 6.22 6.07
CA LEU A 137 1.07 7.56 5.48
C LEU A 137 0.69 8.64 6.49
N LYS A 138 -0.26 8.36 7.40
CA LYS A 138 -0.60 9.27 8.50
C LYS A 138 0.61 9.51 9.41
N TYR A 139 1.31 8.43 9.80
CA TYR A 139 2.54 8.54 10.57
C TYR A 139 3.59 9.36 9.81
N TYR A 140 3.86 9.03 8.56
CA TYR A 140 4.75 9.81 7.72
C TYR A 140 4.36 11.29 7.72
N ASN A 141 3.14 11.64 7.34
CA ASN A 141 2.68 13.02 7.20
C ASN A 141 2.91 13.83 8.49
N SER A 142 2.80 13.21 9.67
CA SER A 142 3.11 13.86 10.95
C SER A 142 4.59 14.25 11.16
N LEU A 143 5.52 13.62 10.44
CA LEU A 143 6.96 13.91 10.52
C LEU A 143 7.36 15.22 9.81
N ASN A 144 6.46 15.84 9.04
CA ASN A 144 6.72 17.08 8.28
C ASN A 144 7.98 17.05 7.38
N MET A 145 8.38 15.87 6.91
CA MET A 145 9.52 15.71 6.01
C MET A 145 9.11 15.84 4.54
N LYS A 146 10.01 16.39 3.72
CA LYS A 146 9.88 16.42 2.27
C LYS A 146 10.20 15.04 1.67
N ARG A 147 9.19 14.33 1.18
CA ARG A 147 9.33 12.99 0.55
C ARG A 147 8.17 12.67 -0.38
N SER A 148 8.36 11.67 -1.23
CA SER A 148 7.29 11.01 -2.00
C SER A 148 7.21 9.53 -1.61
N VAL A 149 6.04 8.92 -1.76
CA VAL A 149 5.87 7.46 -1.59
C VAL A 149 5.64 6.74 -2.93
N GLY A 150 5.82 7.46 -4.04
CA GLY A 150 5.59 6.93 -5.38
C GLY A 150 4.11 6.80 -5.74
N ILE A 151 3.83 5.92 -6.70
CA ILE A 151 2.50 5.60 -7.20
C ILE A 151 1.92 4.44 -6.38
N ILE A 152 0.74 4.64 -5.82
CA ILE A 152 0.00 3.62 -5.08
C ILE A 152 -1.09 3.05 -5.99
N MET A 153 -1.02 1.75 -6.26
CA MET A 153 -2.03 1.01 -7.03
C MET A 153 -2.86 0.18 -6.05
N ALA A 154 -4.16 0.44 -5.96
CA ALA A 154 -5.02 -0.14 -4.93
C ALA A 154 -6.35 -0.63 -5.49
N ASP A 155 -6.84 -1.73 -4.93
CA ASP A 155 -8.21 -2.20 -5.15
C ASP A 155 -9.13 -1.56 -4.12
N PHE A 156 -10.30 -1.10 -4.57
CA PHE A 156 -11.33 -0.46 -3.74
C PHE A 156 -10.80 0.65 -2.81
N PRO A 157 -9.98 1.61 -3.31
CA PRO A 157 -9.44 2.65 -2.46
C PRO A 157 -10.57 3.53 -1.90
N GLY A 158 -10.69 3.57 -0.58
CA GLY A 158 -11.60 4.47 0.11
C GLY A 158 -11.06 5.89 0.18
N GLU A 159 -11.95 6.85 0.42
CA GLU A 159 -11.62 8.28 0.54
C GLU A 159 -10.45 8.54 1.49
N SER A 160 -10.43 7.86 2.63
CA SER A 160 -9.39 8.06 3.64
C SER A 160 -7.99 7.65 3.17
N LEU A 161 -7.85 6.62 2.33
CA LEU A 161 -6.54 6.27 1.76
C LEU A 161 -6.12 7.31 0.74
N ILE A 162 -7.03 7.69 -0.16
CA ILE A 162 -6.78 8.67 -1.22
C ILE A 162 -6.33 10.00 -0.62
N SER A 163 -7.01 10.49 0.41
CA SER A 163 -6.68 11.77 1.05
C SER A 163 -5.29 11.75 1.68
N HIS A 164 -4.87 10.66 2.32
CA HIS A 164 -3.55 10.56 2.94
C HIS A 164 -2.42 10.43 1.90
N VAL A 165 -2.69 9.81 0.75
CA VAL A 165 -1.77 9.80 -0.40
C VAL A 165 -1.59 11.21 -0.96
N ILE A 166 -2.68 11.96 -1.14
CA ILE A 166 -2.62 13.36 -1.61
C ILE A 166 -1.85 14.22 -0.59
N ASP A 167 -2.20 14.11 0.68
CA ASP A 167 -1.63 14.91 1.77
C ASP A 167 -0.13 14.67 1.97
N ASN A 168 0.38 13.48 1.65
CA ASN A 168 1.81 13.20 1.66
C ASN A 168 2.62 14.12 0.73
N ASN A 169 1.98 14.73 -0.27
CA ASN A 169 2.65 15.66 -1.18
C ASN A 169 2.65 17.13 -0.69
N LYS A 170 1.98 17.47 0.42
CA LYS A 170 1.90 18.86 0.91
C LYS A 170 3.28 19.46 1.20
N ASN A 171 4.19 18.66 1.77
CA ASN A 171 5.56 19.09 2.09
C ASN A 171 6.52 19.08 0.88
N LEU A 172 6.07 18.62 -0.29
CA LEU A 172 6.83 18.70 -1.54
C LEU A 172 6.68 20.07 -2.22
N ARG A 173 5.65 20.83 -1.86
CA ARG A 173 5.40 22.17 -2.39
C ARG A 173 6.54 23.10 -1.96
N LYS A 174 7.11 23.81 -2.93
CA LYS A 174 7.95 24.98 -2.67
C LYS A 174 7.07 26.15 -2.28
#